data_AF-A0A948NHE1-F1
#
_entry.id   AF-A0A948NHE1-F1
#
_cell.length_a   1.000
_cell.length_b   1.000
_cell.length_c   1.000
_cell.angle_alpha   90.00
_cell.angle_beta   90.00
_cell.angle_gamma   90.00
#
_symmetry.space_group_name_H-M   'P 1'
#
loop_
_entity.id
_entity.type
_entity.pdbx_description
1 polymer ?
#
loop_
_entity_poly.entity_id
_entity_poly.type
_entity_poly.pdbx_seq_one_letter_code
_entity_poly.pdbx_strand_id
1 'polypeptide(L)'
;MHNQQYDGVVLEDKWGKTYLCGNCLFAYTELGDSHIWAVKDTIYGSYFLHDLEPHWNLRNIWLDMYRHARPWEYDLSIYSDFQLRDMLIQMFANEELWVWQLTDGWGKPPEGNSIGEGGLAPAASNAGPAPTSKKALKPGGGVTTADSGSATTAAHSNTDTPANTAAATQSVTERFGDNEAVWVIDEQGRPVSVTATLSSSYSEARTSQEKQHQRTVGGDARLSSDDGGHIIGHRFMSDQGLKNLFPQDANLNRGAYKSMENEWADWTKEGYEVRLKVELDPPGAERPDNIIAEYQVFDKESGKMVFERDHEFNNRKGEAFKRVDRKDMQDYRG
;
A
#
# COMPACT_ATOMS: atom_id res chain seq x y z
N MET A 1 27.44 -33.79 0.54
CA MET A 1 27.14 -33.01 1.75
C MET A 1 25.63 -32.76 1.80
N HIS A 2 25.08 -32.21 2.89
CA HIS A 2 23.64 -31.92 2.97
C HIS A 2 23.26 -30.83 1.96
N ASN A 3 22.09 -30.95 1.33
CA ASN A 3 21.41 -29.78 0.76
C ASN A 3 20.93 -28.94 1.94
N GLN A 4 21.48 -27.73 2.11
CA GLN A 4 20.89 -26.72 2.98
C GLN A 4 19.67 -26.15 2.26
N GLN A 5 18.52 -26.75 2.54
CA GLN A 5 17.23 -26.16 2.23
C GLN A 5 16.97 -25.08 3.29
N TYR A 6 16.99 -23.81 2.89
CA TYR A 6 16.56 -22.71 3.76
C TYR A 6 15.08 -22.89 4.09
N ASP A 7 14.76 -22.94 5.38
CA ASP A 7 13.40 -23.13 5.86
C ASP A 7 12.74 -21.74 6.02
N GLY A 8 11.77 -21.45 5.17
CA GLY A 8 11.12 -20.15 5.04
C GLY A 8 10.22 -20.05 3.81
N VAL A 9 9.37 -19.02 3.80
CA VAL A 9 8.46 -18.70 2.70
C VAL A 9 9.15 -17.67 1.79
N VAL A 10 9.18 -17.97 0.49
CA VAL A 10 9.66 -17.02 -0.53
C VAL A 10 8.49 -16.11 -0.92
N LEU A 11 8.71 -14.80 -0.86
CA LEU A 11 7.73 -13.75 -1.17
C LEU A 11 8.23 -12.90 -2.34
N GLU A 12 7.34 -12.29 -3.09
CA GLU A 12 7.66 -11.27 -4.12
C GLU A 12 6.82 -10.02 -3.84
N ASP A 13 7.35 -8.82 -4.07
CA ASP A 13 6.57 -7.57 -4.01
C ASP A 13 6.11 -7.08 -5.38
N LYS A 14 5.17 -6.13 -5.39
CA LYS A 14 4.68 -5.42 -6.60
C LYS A 14 5.76 -4.64 -7.38
N TRP A 15 7.00 -4.60 -6.89
CA TRP A 15 8.17 -4.03 -7.56
C TRP A 15 9.13 -5.10 -8.11
N GLY A 16 8.78 -6.39 -8.04
CA GLY A 16 9.56 -7.51 -8.53
C GLY A 16 10.77 -7.88 -7.65
N LYS A 17 10.80 -7.44 -6.38
CA LYS A 17 11.83 -7.84 -5.41
C LYS A 17 11.40 -9.12 -4.71
N THR A 18 12.32 -10.09 -4.62
CA THR A 18 12.09 -11.32 -3.85
C THR A 18 12.60 -11.18 -2.42
N TYR A 19 11.90 -11.81 -1.48
CA TYR A 19 12.26 -11.89 -0.07
C TYR A 19 12.23 -13.34 0.41
N LEU A 20 13.06 -13.67 1.39
CA LEU A 20 12.86 -14.84 2.24
C LEU A 20 12.26 -14.37 3.57
N CYS A 21 11.14 -14.97 3.97
CA CYS A 21 10.54 -14.75 5.29
C CYS A 21 10.62 -16.03 6.11
N GLY A 22 11.09 -15.95 7.35
CA GLY A 22 11.22 -17.14 8.19
C GLY A 22 11.67 -16.87 9.62
N ASN A 23 11.60 -17.92 10.45
CA ASN A 23 11.97 -17.97 11.87
C ASN A 23 13.32 -18.68 12.11
N CYS A 24 14.11 -18.93 11.06
CA CYS A 24 15.31 -19.77 11.15
C CYS A 24 16.57 -18.98 11.57
N LEU A 25 17.08 -19.25 12.77
CA LEU A 25 18.29 -18.61 13.32
C LEU A 25 19.57 -18.84 12.47
N PHE A 26 19.60 -19.87 11.62
CA PHE A 26 20.74 -20.14 10.72
C PHE A 26 20.75 -19.27 9.45
N ALA A 27 19.61 -18.66 9.07
CA ALA A 27 19.58 -17.69 7.99
C ALA A 27 20.48 -16.48 8.29
N TYR A 28 20.54 -16.08 9.57
CA TYR A 28 21.42 -15.02 10.09
C TYR A 28 22.90 -15.22 9.70
N THR A 29 23.41 -16.45 9.72
CA THR A 29 24.82 -16.74 9.44
C THR A 29 25.22 -16.72 7.97
N GLU A 30 24.25 -16.73 7.03
CA GLU A 30 24.53 -16.80 5.58
C GLU A 30 23.90 -15.65 4.77
N LEU A 31 22.73 -15.15 5.17
CA LEU A 31 22.11 -13.92 4.64
C LEU A 31 22.54 -12.65 5.41
N GLY A 32 23.16 -12.83 6.58
CA GLY A 32 23.65 -11.76 7.44
C GLY A 32 22.58 -11.03 8.24
N ASP A 33 23.04 -10.11 9.08
CA ASP A 33 22.26 -9.19 9.92
C ASP A 33 21.33 -8.27 9.10
N SER A 34 21.52 -8.19 7.77
CA SER A 34 20.82 -7.37 6.77
C SER A 34 19.35 -7.78 6.49
N HIS A 35 18.62 -8.18 7.53
CA HIS A 35 17.17 -8.29 7.50
C HIS A 35 16.51 -6.89 7.46
N ILE A 36 15.28 -6.82 6.96
CA ILE A 36 14.52 -5.57 6.81
C ILE A 36 13.92 -5.19 8.16
N TRP A 37 14.74 -4.61 9.05
CA TRP A 37 14.33 -4.19 10.39
C TRP A 37 13.07 -3.32 10.41
N ALA A 38 12.77 -2.61 9.32
CA ALA A 38 11.58 -1.78 9.18
C ALA A 38 10.25 -2.56 9.26
N VAL A 39 10.19 -3.87 8.98
CA VAL A 39 8.93 -4.64 9.13
C VAL A 39 8.44 -4.76 10.58
N LYS A 40 9.28 -4.37 11.56
CA LYS A 40 8.92 -4.27 12.99
C LYS A 40 8.13 -3.01 13.32
N ASP A 41 8.19 -1.97 12.48
CA ASP A 41 7.29 -0.83 12.57
C ASP A 41 5.90 -1.23 12.06
N THR A 42 4.85 -0.91 12.83
CA THR A 42 3.49 -1.39 12.52
C THR A 42 2.97 -0.85 11.20
N ILE A 43 3.35 0.37 10.79
CA ILE A 43 2.90 0.99 9.55
C ILE A 43 3.65 0.38 8.37
N TYR A 44 4.99 0.30 8.44
CA TYR A 44 5.80 -0.31 7.38
C TYR A 44 5.53 -1.81 7.21
N GLY A 45 5.37 -2.56 8.31
CA GLY A 45 4.96 -3.97 8.27
C GLY A 45 3.59 -4.17 7.62
N SER A 46 2.65 -3.24 7.87
CA SER A 46 1.32 -3.24 7.23
C SER A 46 1.38 -3.01 5.72
N TYR A 47 2.24 -2.11 5.25
CA TYR A 47 2.50 -1.91 3.81
C TYR A 47 3.27 -3.07 3.19
N PHE A 48 4.30 -3.59 3.85
CA PHE A 48 5.08 -4.74 3.37
C PHE A 48 4.19 -5.96 3.11
N LEU A 49 3.29 -6.29 4.06
CA LEU A 49 2.36 -7.42 3.90
C LEU A 49 1.30 -7.19 2.81
N HIS A 50 0.89 -5.95 2.58
CA HIS A 50 -0.07 -5.58 1.54
C HIS A 50 0.54 -5.63 0.14
N ASP A 51 1.79 -5.21 0.00
CA ASP A 51 2.46 -5.03 -1.28
C ASP A 51 3.07 -6.32 -1.86
N LEU A 52 2.72 -7.48 -1.29
CA LEU A 52 3.13 -8.81 -1.78
C LEU A 52 2.28 -9.26 -2.97
N GLU A 53 2.93 -9.86 -3.96
CA GLU A 53 2.28 -10.46 -5.12
C GLU A 53 2.28 -12.00 -5.04
N PRO A 54 1.28 -12.69 -5.61
CA PRO A 54 0.09 -12.13 -6.25
C PRO A 54 -0.91 -11.51 -5.25
N HIS A 55 -1.30 -10.25 -5.46
CA HIS A 55 -2.19 -9.49 -4.58
C HIS A 55 -3.57 -10.15 -4.39
N TRP A 56 -4.09 -10.82 -5.41
CA TRP A 56 -5.34 -11.60 -5.34
C TRP A 56 -5.24 -12.84 -4.43
N ASN A 57 -4.04 -13.19 -3.95
CA ASN A 57 -3.76 -14.36 -3.13
C ASN A 57 -3.24 -14.01 -1.72
N LEU A 58 -3.22 -12.73 -1.32
CA LEU A 58 -2.60 -12.23 -0.08
C LEU A 58 -2.93 -13.08 1.15
N ARG A 59 -4.20 -13.45 1.36
CA ARG A 59 -4.59 -14.32 2.49
C ARG A 59 -3.79 -15.63 2.53
N ASN A 60 -3.58 -16.29 1.40
CA ASN A 60 -2.84 -17.56 1.38
C ASN A 60 -1.33 -17.33 1.62
N ILE A 61 -0.77 -16.25 1.09
CA ILE A 61 0.62 -15.84 1.36
C ILE A 61 0.80 -15.62 2.87
N TRP A 62 -0.10 -14.86 3.51
CA TRP A 62 -0.11 -14.61 4.95
C TRP A 62 -0.35 -15.89 5.77
N LEU A 63 -1.24 -16.79 5.32
CA LEU A 63 -1.46 -18.09 5.98
C LEU A 63 -0.20 -18.96 5.95
N ASP A 64 0.55 -18.97 4.85
CA ASP A 64 1.76 -19.78 4.74
C ASP A 64 2.93 -19.17 5.52
N MET A 65 3.05 -17.83 5.57
CA MET A 65 3.95 -17.13 6.50
C MET A 65 3.63 -17.47 7.96
N TYR A 66 2.36 -17.44 8.35
CA TYR A 66 1.92 -17.77 9.71
C TYR A 66 2.20 -19.24 10.04
N ARG A 67 1.87 -20.18 9.15
CA ARG A 67 2.14 -21.62 9.32
C ARG A 67 3.62 -21.93 9.44
N HIS A 68 4.48 -21.21 8.72
CA HIS A 68 5.92 -21.31 8.85
C HIS A 68 6.40 -20.84 10.23
N ALA A 69 5.87 -19.71 10.71
CA ALA A 69 6.17 -19.18 12.04
C ALA A 69 5.69 -20.12 13.17
N ARG A 70 4.46 -20.64 13.06
CA ARG A 70 3.75 -21.44 14.08
C ARG A 70 3.07 -22.70 13.50
N PRO A 71 3.84 -23.73 13.11
CA PRO A 71 3.32 -24.95 12.44
C PRO A 71 2.43 -25.86 13.33
N TRP A 72 2.21 -25.49 14.59
CA TRP A 72 1.29 -26.15 15.52
C TRP A 72 -0.11 -25.52 15.57
N GLU A 73 -0.34 -24.41 14.85
CA GLU A 73 -1.63 -23.69 14.86
C GLU A 73 -2.46 -24.05 13.62
N TYR A 74 -3.30 -25.07 13.76
CA TYR A 74 -3.92 -25.77 12.62
C TYR A 74 -5.18 -25.11 12.05
N ASP A 75 -5.94 -24.37 12.84
CA ASP A 75 -7.15 -23.69 12.40
C ASP A 75 -6.97 -22.16 12.38
N LEU A 76 -6.46 -21.68 11.25
CA LEU A 76 -6.39 -20.26 10.93
C LEU A 76 -7.62 -19.78 10.14
N SER A 77 -8.65 -20.62 9.97
CA SER A 77 -9.87 -20.26 9.24
C SER A 77 -10.80 -19.34 10.07
N ILE A 78 -10.65 -19.37 11.40
CA ILE A 78 -11.34 -18.51 12.36
C ILE A 78 -10.90 -17.04 12.31
N TYR A 79 -9.69 -16.75 11.80
CA TYR A 79 -9.12 -15.40 11.77
C TYR A 79 -9.50 -14.67 10.48
N SER A 80 -10.02 -13.44 10.60
CA SER A 80 -10.20 -12.54 9.46
C SER A 80 -8.87 -12.17 8.80
N ASP A 81 -8.92 -11.61 7.59
CA ASP A 81 -7.71 -11.12 6.90
C ASP A 81 -6.99 -10.05 7.74
N PHE A 82 -7.75 -9.14 8.38
CA PHE A 82 -7.22 -8.16 9.33
C PHE A 82 -6.51 -8.81 10.53
N GLN A 83 -7.13 -9.80 11.17
CA GLN A 83 -6.52 -10.50 12.32
C GLN A 83 -5.24 -11.23 11.91
N LEU A 84 -5.23 -11.89 10.76
CA LEU A 84 -4.06 -12.59 10.24
C LEU A 84 -2.90 -11.60 9.92
N ARG A 85 -3.22 -10.43 9.34
CA ARG A 85 -2.26 -9.34 9.08
C ARG A 85 -1.69 -8.77 10.37
N ASP A 86 -2.53 -8.41 11.34
CA ASP A 86 -2.13 -7.88 12.64
C ASP A 86 -1.25 -8.88 13.42
N MET A 87 -1.61 -10.16 13.43
CA MET A 87 -0.78 -11.19 14.07
C MET A 87 0.59 -11.35 13.40
N LEU A 88 0.71 -11.20 12.07
CA LEU A 88 2.00 -11.18 11.37
C LEU A 88 2.82 -9.92 11.70
N ILE A 89 2.19 -8.75 11.81
CA ILE A 89 2.85 -7.51 12.26
C ILE A 89 3.37 -7.68 13.70
N GLN A 90 2.60 -8.30 14.58
CA GLN A 90 3.02 -8.63 15.95
C GLN A 90 4.18 -9.65 15.95
N MET A 91 4.17 -10.65 15.07
CA MET A 91 5.31 -11.59 14.92
C MET A 91 6.59 -10.88 14.47
N PHE A 92 6.52 -9.91 13.57
CA PHE A 92 7.67 -9.08 13.19
C PHE A 92 8.17 -8.27 14.39
N ALA A 93 7.28 -7.53 15.06
CA ALA A 93 7.61 -6.67 16.20
C ALA A 93 8.19 -7.44 17.40
N ASN A 94 7.72 -8.67 17.64
CA ASN A 94 8.20 -9.58 18.69
C ASN A 94 9.49 -10.33 18.30
N GLU A 95 9.99 -10.18 17.08
CA GLU A 95 11.11 -10.97 16.53
C GLU A 95 10.83 -12.49 16.48
N GLU A 96 9.57 -12.90 16.31
CA GLU A 96 9.18 -14.28 16.00
C GLU A 96 9.38 -14.63 14.51
N LEU A 97 9.42 -13.61 13.65
CA LEU A 97 9.48 -13.75 12.20
C LEU A 97 10.38 -12.64 11.61
N TRP A 98 11.26 -13.01 10.68
CA TRP A 98 12.18 -12.08 10.00
C TRP A 98 11.98 -12.09 8.49
N VAL A 99 12.44 -11.02 7.83
CA VAL A 99 12.38 -10.84 6.37
C VAL A 99 13.75 -10.39 5.86
N TRP A 100 14.31 -11.12 4.89
CA TRP A 100 15.53 -10.75 4.17
C TRP A 100 15.20 -10.46 2.72
N GLN A 101 15.65 -9.33 2.17
CA GLN A 101 15.59 -9.11 0.72
C GLN A 101 16.65 -9.97 0.04
N LEU A 102 16.25 -10.71 -0.98
CA LEU A 102 17.14 -11.51 -1.80
C LEU A 102 17.60 -10.68 -3.01
N THR A 103 18.89 -10.77 -3.34
CA THR A 103 19.46 -10.13 -4.54
C THR A 103 19.35 -11.03 -5.77
N ASP A 104 19.56 -10.44 -6.96
CA ASP A 104 19.43 -11.10 -8.26
C ASP A 104 20.18 -12.43 -8.33
N GLY A 105 19.42 -13.53 -8.36
CA GLY A 105 19.94 -14.90 -8.34
C GLY A 105 19.00 -15.90 -7.68
N TRP A 106 18.25 -15.48 -6.66
CA TRP A 106 17.32 -16.35 -5.91
C TRP A 106 15.86 -16.21 -6.33
N GLY A 107 15.47 -15.07 -6.91
CA GLY A 107 14.09 -14.75 -7.30
C GLY A 107 13.50 -15.53 -8.47
N LYS A 108 14.19 -16.55 -8.98
CA LYS A 108 13.68 -17.42 -10.05
C LYS A 108 13.91 -18.89 -9.68
N PRO A 109 12.86 -19.70 -9.45
CA PRO A 109 13.03 -21.15 -9.46
C PRO A 109 13.55 -21.58 -10.85
N PRO A 110 14.52 -22.51 -10.93
CA PRO A 110 15.13 -22.88 -12.20
C PRO A 110 14.11 -23.50 -13.17
N GLU A 111 14.06 -22.97 -14.40
CA GLU A 111 13.18 -23.48 -15.45
C GLU A 111 13.58 -24.91 -15.85
N GLY A 112 12.70 -25.88 -15.58
CA GLY A 112 12.81 -27.25 -16.09
C GLY A 112 13.12 -28.30 -15.03
N ASN A 113 12.12 -28.67 -14.22
CA ASN A 113 12.21 -29.83 -13.33
C ASN A 113 12.02 -31.15 -14.11
N SER A 114 12.90 -31.39 -15.10
CA SER A 114 13.00 -32.64 -15.86
C SER A 114 14.26 -33.40 -15.43
N ILE A 115 14.06 -34.61 -14.90
CA ILE A 115 15.11 -35.44 -14.28
C ILE A 115 16.24 -35.74 -15.28
N GLY A 116 17.48 -35.38 -14.92
CA GLY A 116 18.69 -35.60 -15.73
C GLY A 116 19.96 -35.60 -14.87
N GLU A 117 21.01 -36.28 -15.32
CA GLU A 117 22.23 -36.50 -14.54
C GLU A 117 23.15 -35.26 -14.46
N GLY A 118 23.97 -35.20 -13.42
CA GLY A 118 24.80 -34.04 -13.10
C GLY A 118 26.03 -33.86 -14.01
N GLY A 119 26.35 -32.61 -14.31
CA GLY A 119 27.59 -32.19 -14.97
C GLY A 119 28.36 -31.18 -14.12
N LEU A 120 29.57 -31.53 -13.70
CA LEU A 120 30.44 -30.66 -12.88
C LEU A 120 30.95 -29.47 -13.70
N ALA A 121 30.80 -28.26 -13.16
CA ALA A 121 31.54 -27.09 -13.64
C ALA A 121 32.96 -27.06 -13.03
N PRO A 122 34.01 -26.83 -13.84
CA PRO A 122 35.32 -26.39 -13.34
C PRO A 122 35.46 -24.86 -13.39
N ALA A 123 36.27 -24.30 -12.48
CA ALA A 123 36.47 -22.85 -12.32
C ALA A 123 37.45 -22.24 -13.34
N ALA A 124 37.51 -20.89 -13.37
CA ALA A 124 38.32 -20.11 -14.30
C ALA A 124 39.84 -20.12 -14.00
N SER A 125 40.66 -19.89 -15.04
CA SER A 125 41.97 -19.20 -14.94
C SER A 125 42.56 -18.87 -16.33
N ASN A 126 43.57 -17.98 -16.37
CA ASN A 126 44.13 -17.38 -17.59
C ASN A 126 45.22 -18.22 -18.26
N ALA A 127 45.26 -18.27 -19.61
CA ALA A 127 46.47 -18.16 -20.44
C ALA A 127 46.15 -18.14 -21.96
N GLY A 128 46.99 -17.47 -22.75
CA GLY A 128 47.10 -17.68 -24.22
C GLY A 128 48.41 -18.40 -24.58
N PRO A 129 48.83 -18.50 -25.87
CA PRO A 129 48.29 -17.86 -27.07
C PRO A 129 47.92 -18.85 -28.22
N ALA A 130 47.56 -18.33 -29.40
CA ALA A 130 47.22 -19.10 -30.61
C ALA A 130 48.44 -19.65 -31.38
N PRO A 131 48.23 -20.47 -32.45
CA PRO A 131 48.48 -19.91 -33.79
C PRO A 131 47.62 -20.43 -34.98
N THR A 132 47.62 -19.64 -36.07
CA THR A 132 47.30 -19.97 -37.50
C THR A 132 45.89 -20.49 -37.84
N SER A 133 44.97 -19.78 -38.53
CA SER A 133 45.00 -19.06 -39.84
C SER A 133 45.18 -19.99 -41.06
N LYS A 134 44.59 -19.80 -42.26
CA LYS A 134 44.19 -18.64 -43.11
C LYS A 134 42.78 -18.92 -43.74
N LYS A 135 42.11 -18.20 -44.66
CA LYS A 135 42.27 -17.05 -45.62
C LYS A 135 40.94 -16.22 -45.58
N ALA A 136 40.71 -15.00 -46.12
CA ALA A 136 40.86 -14.34 -47.45
C ALA A 136 39.89 -14.83 -48.56
N LEU A 137 39.19 -13.99 -49.34
CA LEU A 137 39.49 -12.59 -49.79
C LEU A 137 38.31 -11.58 -49.68
N LYS A 138 38.66 -10.27 -49.70
CA LYS A 138 37.85 -9.13 -50.20
C LYS A 138 38.45 -8.64 -51.56
N PRO A 139 37.85 -7.69 -52.31
CA PRO A 139 37.94 -6.23 -52.01
C PRO A 139 36.58 -5.50 -52.23
N GLY A 140 36.38 -4.19 -52.02
CA GLY A 140 37.19 -3.05 -51.54
C GLY A 140 36.39 -1.75 -51.79
N GLY A 141 36.70 -0.57 -51.23
CA GLY A 141 37.69 -0.19 -50.21
C GLY A 141 37.60 1.31 -49.87
N GLY A 142 38.40 1.78 -48.89
CA GLY A 142 39.01 3.14 -48.81
C GLY A 142 38.11 4.31 -48.39
N VAL A 143 38.59 5.39 -47.73
CA VAL A 143 39.92 5.88 -47.27
C VAL A 143 39.60 6.81 -46.06
N THR A 144 39.94 6.49 -44.79
CA THR A 144 41.10 6.97 -43.97
C THR A 144 41.32 8.50 -43.94
N THR A 145 41.78 9.14 -42.84
CA THR A 145 42.76 8.68 -41.83
C THR A 145 42.38 8.81 -40.33
N ALA A 146 42.83 9.86 -39.63
CA ALA A 146 43.25 9.83 -38.21
C ALA A 146 43.19 11.25 -37.54
N ASP A 147 43.65 11.55 -36.32
CA ASP A 147 44.54 10.85 -35.36
C ASP A 147 44.22 11.16 -33.87
N SER A 148 45.22 11.40 -33.00
CA SER A 148 45.15 11.31 -31.52
C SER A 148 45.74 12.51 -30.75
N GLY A 149 45.43 12.66 -29.45
CA GLY A 149 45.99 13.70 -28.55
C GLY A 149 45.40 13.68 -27.12
N SER A 150 46.22 13.87 -26.07
CA SER A 150 45.91 13.47 -24.68
C SER A 150 45.78 14.62 -23.65
N ALA A 151 45.09 14.35 -22.53
CA ALA A 151 45.04 15.07 -21.23
C ALA A 151 44.40 16.50 -21.23
N THR A 152 43.71 16.97 -20.18
CA THR A 152 44.05 16.95 -18.73
C THR A 152 42.80 17.02 -17.81
N THR A 153 42.98 16.80 -16.50
CA THR A 153 41.98 16.58 -15.43
C THR A 153 41.06 17.75 -15.03
N ALA A 154 39.83 17.42 -14.64
CA ALA A 154 39.03 18.06 -13.59
C ALA A 154 38.18 16.97 -12.87
N ALA A 155 37.69 17.21 -11.65
CA ALA A 155 37.24 16.14 -10.74
C ALA A 155 35.78 16.28 -10.22
N HIS A 156 35.21 15.11 -9.86
CA HIS A 156 34.04 14.85 -9.01
C HIS A 156 32.76 15.70 -9.14
N SER A 157 31.66 15.03 -9.46
CA SER A 157 30.54 14.80 -8.51
C SER A 157 29.66 13.64 -8.99
N ASN A 158 29.41 12.65 -8.13
CA ASN A 158 28.40 11.61 -8.40
C ASN A 158 27.05 12.08 -7.88
N THR A 159 26.01 11.99 -8.71
CA THR A 159 24.60 12.10 -8.29
C THR A 159 23.72 11.14 -9.08
N ASP A 160 24.11 9.86 -9.14
CA ASP A 160 23.19 8.77 -9.48
C ASP A 160 22.22 8.56 -8.33
N THR A 161 21.20 9.42 -8.26
CA THR A 161 20.06 9.25 -7.35
C THR A 161 19.11 8.24 -8.00
N PRO A 162 18.87 7.05 -7.41
CA PRO A 162 17.83 6.17 -7.90
C PRO A 162 16.48 6.87 -7.77
N ALA A 163 15.78 7.06 -8.89
CA ALA A 163 14.53 7.80 -8.93
C ALA A 163 13.40 7.02 -8.24
N ASN A 164 13.17 7.30 -6.97
CA ASN A 164 11.99 6.83 -6.24
C ASN A 164 10.76 7.65 -6.70
N THR A 165 10.14 7.24 -7.81
CA THR A 165 8.96 7.90 -8.38
C THR A 165 7.71 7.59 -7.54
N ALA A 166 7.58 8.27 -6.41
CA ALA A 166 6.25 8.51 -5.82
C ALA A 166 5.42 9.33 -6.81
N ALA A 167 4.18 8.92 -7.07
CA ALA A 167 3.27 9.62 -7.97
C ALA A 167 2.97 11.04 -7.44
N ALA A 168 2.87 12.03 -8.32
CA ALA A 168 2.80 13.43 -7.93
C ALA A 168 1.38 13.84 -7.49
N THR A 169 1.07 13.62 -6.21
CA THR A 169 -0.20 14.04 -5.61
C THR A 169 -0.34 15.56 -5.50
N GLN A 170 -1.56 16.06 -5.67
CA GLN A 170 -1.91 17.47 -5.50
C GLN A 170 -2.87 17.65 -4.32
N SER A 171 -2.79 18.79 -3.62
CA SER A 171 -3.70 19.12 -2.52
C SER A 171 -4.68 20.23 -2.92
N VAL A 172 -5.97 20.03 -2.66
CA VAL A 172 -7.04 20.99 -2.94
C VAL A 172 -7.78 21.32 -1.65
N THR A 173 -7.74 22.58 -1.21
CA THR A 173 -8.44 23.08 -0.02
C THR A 173 -9.73 23.78 -0.41
N GLU A 174 -10.85 23.40 0.20
CA GLU A 174 -12.15 24.08 0.06
C GLU A 174 -12.73 24.42 1.43
N ARG A 175 -13.61 25.42 1.47
CA ARG A 175 -14.39 25.78 2.67
C ARG A 175 -15.87 25.79 2.36
N PHE A 176 -16.69 25.29 3.28
CA PHE A 176 -18.14 25.33 3.16
C PHE A 176 -18.79 25.72 4.49
N GLY A 177 -19.27 26.95 4.57
CA GLY A 177 -19.77 27.53 5.81
C GLY A 177 -18.66 27.67 6.87
N ASP A 178 -18.77 26.91 7.96
CA ASP A 178 -17.74 26.82 9.02
C ASP A 178 -16.86 25.56 8.92
N ASN A 179 -17.04 24.72 7.89
CA ASN A 179 -16.23 23.55 7.62
C ASN A 179 -15.06 23.87 6.66
N GLU A 180 -13.91 23.23 6.87
CA GLU A 180 -12.76 23.23 5.95
C GLU A 180 -12.35 21.79 5.65
N ALA A 181 -11.99 21.52 4.40
CA ALA A 181 -11.43 20.23 4.00
C ALA A 181 -10.31 20.37 2.96
N VAL A 182 -9.31 19.50 3.05
CA VAL A 182 -8.17 19.38 2.14
C VAL A 182 -8.19 17.98 1.56
N TRP A 183 -8.48 17.85 0.27
CA TRP A 183 -8.36 16.60 -0.47
C TRP A 183 -6.94 16.46 -1.00
N VAL A 184 -6.39 15.26 -0.93
CA VAL A 184 -5.24 14.83 -1.71
C VAL A 184 -5.76 14.02 -2.89
N ILE A 185 -5.33 14.38 -4.10
CA ILE A 185 -5.68 13.71 -5.36
C ILE A 185 -4.41 13.30 -6.10
N ASP A 186 -4.50 12.28 -6.95
CA ASP A 186 -3.40 11.87 -7.83
C ASP A 186 -3.33 12.70 -9.13
N GLU A 187 -2.37 12.36 -10.00
CA GLU A 187 -2.16 13.00 -11.30
C GLU A 187 -3.36 12.85 -12.27
N GLN A 188 -4.23 11.87 -12.03
CA GLN A 188 -5.46 11.62 -12.80
C GLN A 188 -6.69 12.31 -12.18
N GLY A 189 -6.53 12.99 -11.03
CA GLY A 189 -7.59 13.63 -10.29
C GLY A 189 -8.48 12.66 -9.49
N ARG A 190 -8.05 11.41 -9.32
CA ARG A 190 -8.70 10.43 -8.42
C ARG A 190 -8.33 10.78 -6.97
N PRO A 191 -9.24 10.60 -6.02
CA PRO A 191 -8.94 10.83 -4.61
C PRO A 191 -7.93 9.83 -4.04
N VAL A 192 -7.07 10.34 -3.16
CA VAL A 192 -6.18 9.57 -2.28
C VAL A 192 -6.66 9.66 -0.84
N SER A 193 -6.91 10.88 -0.35
CA SER A 193 -7.41 11.11 1.00
C SER A 193 -8.11 12.46 1.15
N VAL A 194 -8.79 12.66 2.29
CA VAL A 194 -9.29 13.97 2.72
C VAL A 194 -9.05 14.17 4.22
N THR A 195 -8.46 15.31 4.57
CA THR A 195 -8.40 15.80 5.96
C THR A 195 -9.40 16.94 6.11
N ALA A 196 -10.25 16.92 7.14
CA ALA A 196 -11.28 17.94 7.34
C ALA A 196 -11.46 18.34 8.80
N THR A 197 -11.88 19.59 9.00
CA THR A 197 -12.39 20.11 10.27
C THR A 197 -13.86 20.46 10.09
N LEU A 198 -14.73 19.74 10.79
CA LEU A 198 -16.18 19.84 10.72
C LEU A 198 -16.75 20.52 11.97
N SER A 199 -17.42 21.64 11.76
CA SER A 199 -18.12 22.40 12.79
C SER A 199 -19.65 22.36 12.66
N SER A 200 -20.20 22.19 11.44
CA SER A 200 -21.65 22.10 11.18
C SER A 200 -22.02 21.06 10.12
N SER A 201 -23.34 20.79 9.97
CA SER A 201 -23.89 20.04 8.83
C SER A 201 -25.12 20.72 8.22
N TYR A 202 -25.29 20.52 6.91
CA TYR A 202 -26.15 21.29 6.01
C TYR A 202 -27.09 20.40 5.19
N SER A 203 -28.17 20.98 4.65
CA SER A 203 -29.26 20.26 3.98
C SER A 203 -29.55 20.78 2.56
N GLU A 204 -28.50 21.03 1.78
CA GLU A 204 -28.62 21.44 0.38
C GLU A 204 -29.00 20.30 -0.57
N ALA A 205 -29.45 20.65 -1.78
CA ALA A 205 -29.87 19.69 -2.80
C ALA A 205 -28.81 19.56 -3.91
N ARG A 206 -28.06 18.43 -3.89
CA ARG A 206 -27.10 18.01 -4.93
C ARG A 206 -27.52 18.40 -6.35
N THR A 207 -26.62 19.01 -7.12
CA THR A 207 -26.85 19.38 -8.52
C THR A 207 -27.03 18.15 -9.43
N SER A 208 -27.49 18.39 -10.65
CA SER A 208 -27.53 17.36 -11.69
C SER A 208 -26.14 16.86 -12.10
N GLN A 209 -25.09 17.67 -11.92
CA GLN A 209 -23.72 17.31 -12.25
C GLN A 209 -23.14 16.33 -11.22
N GLU A 210 -23.25 16.61 -9.92
CA GLU A 210 -22.78 15.65 -8.90
C GLU A 210 -23.57 14.34 -8.95
N LYS A 211 -24.86 14.41 -9.25
CA LYS A 211 -25.69 13.22 -9.52
C LYS A 211 -25.21 12.43 -10.74
N GLN A 212 -24.56 13.08 -11.72
CA GLN A 212 -23.92 12.38 -12.84
C GLN A 212 -22.59 11.76 -12.42
N HIS A 213 -21.73 12.49 -11.71
CA HIS A 213 -20.46 11.95 -11.21
C HIS A 213 -20.66 10.68 -10.36
N GLN A 214 -21.63 10.68 -9.43
CA GLN A 214 -21.98 9.50 -8.62
C GLN A 214 -22.41 8.26 -9.46
N ARG A 215 -22.93 8.47 -10.68
CA ARG A 215 -23.30 7.38 -11.62
C ARG A 215 -22.12 6.87 -12.46
N THR A 216 -21.07 7.67 -12.66
CA THR A 216 -19.98 7.36 -13.62
C THR A 216 -18.61 7.19 -13.00
N VAL A 217 -18.42 7.56 -11.73
CA VAL A 217 -17.14 7.36 -11.03
C VAL A 217 -16.77 5.86 -10.96
N GLY A 218 -15.49 5.57 -11.18
CA GLY A 218 -14.90 4.23 -11.24
C GLY A 218 -14.69 3.64 -12.62
N GLY A 219 -15.34 4.17 -13.66
CA GLY A 219 -15.19 3.63 -15.02
C GLY A 219 -15.46 2.13 -15.08
N ASP A 220 -14.52 1.38 -15.66
CA ASP A 220 -14.59 -0.07 -15.81
C ASP A 220 -14.24 -0.84 -14.51
N ALA A 221 -13.56 -0.21 -13.55
CA ALA A 221 -13.28 -0.79 -12.23
C ALA A 221 -14.50 -0.76 -11.28
N ARG A 222 -15.56 -0.03 -11.64
CA ARG A 222 -16.78 0.07 -10.85
C ARG A 222 -17.60 -1.23 -10.92
N LEU A 223 -17.88 -1.84 -9.77
CA LEU A 223 -18.76 -3.01 -9.71
C LEU A 223 -20.24 -2.60 -9.85
N SER A 224 -21.07 -3.53 -10.37
CA SER A 224 -22.53 -3.34 -10.43
C SER A 224 -23.21 -3.23 -9.04
N SER A 225 -22.48 -3.57 -7.97
CA SER A 225 -22.86 -3.37 -6.57
C SER A 225 -22.52 -1.99 -6.01
N ASP A 226 -21.76 -1.16 -6.72
CA ASP A 226 -21.19 0.07 -6.17
C ASP A 226 -22.05 1.32 -6.45
N ASP A 227 -22.18 2.15 -5.42
CA ASP A 227 -22.51 3.56 -5.55
C ASP A 227 -21.26 4.38 -5.91
N GLY A 228 -21.46 5.63 -6.33
CA GLY A 228 -20.42 6.65 -6.16
C GLY A 228 -20.48 7.14 -4.72
N GLY A 229 -19.64 6.58 -3.85
CA GLY A 229 -19.53 6.97 -2.46
C GLY A 229 -18.88 8.35 -2.34
N HIS A 230 -19.38 9.18 -1.42
CA HIS A 230 -18.71 10.43 -1.02
C HIS A 230 -17.69 10.10 0.08
N ILE A 231 -16.46 10.59 -0.04
CA ILE A 231 -15.45 10.39 1.02
C ILE A 231 -15.85 11.22 2.25
N ILE A 232 -16.07 12.52 2.06
CA ILE A 232 -16.75 13.37 3.03
C ILE A 232 -18.13 13.74 2.50
N GLY A 233 -19.19 13.38 3.22
CA GLY A 233 -20.56 13.53 2.78
C GLY A 233 -20.93 14.94 2.37
N HIS A 234 -21.75 15.05 1.32
CA HIS A 234 -22.37 16.31 0.86
C HIS A 234 -23.00 17.16 1.98
N ARG A 235 -23.44 16.57 3.10
CA ARG A 235 -23.97 17.33 4.25
C ARG A 235 -22.92 18.21 4.94
N PHE A 236 -21.64 18.01 4.65
CA PHE A 236 -20.52 18.74 5.25
C PHE A 236 -19.90 19.74 4.27
N MET A 237 -19.67 19.36 3.02
CA MET A 237 -18.96 20.18 2.03
C MET A 237 -19.77 20.51 0.76
N SER A 238 -21.09 20.23 0.72
CA SER A 238 -21.94 20.33 -0.48
C SER A 238 -21.43 19.48 -1.66
N ASP A 239 -21.76 19.82 -2.90
CA ASP A 239 -21.23 19.16 -4.10
C ASP A 239 -19.73 19.46 -4.27
N GLN A 240 -18.91 18.43 -4.49
CA GLN A 240 -17.44 18.57 -4.53
C GLN A 240 -16.77 17.96 -5.77
N GLY A 241 -17.49 17.15 -6.55
CA GLY A 241 -16.98 16.58 -7.79
C GLY A 241 -16.17 15.30 -7.58
N LEU A 242 -15.49 14.87 -8.64
CA LEU A 242 -14.73 13.61 -8.68
C LEU A 242 -13.64 13.54 -7.61
N LYS A 243 -13.05 14.67 -7.18
CA LYS A 243 -12.07 14.72 -6.08
C LYS A 243 -12.60 14.22 -4.72
N ASN A 244 -13.92 14.08 -4.57
CA ASN A 244 -14.58 13.61 -3.35
C ASN A 244 -15.45 12.35 -3.59
N LEU A 245 -15.25 11.65 -4.71
CA LEU A 245 -16.08 10.51 -5.12
C LEU A 245 -15.22 9.30 -5.52
N PHE A 246 -15.65 8.12 -5.12
CA PHE A 246 -15.02 6.83 -5.48
C PHE A 246 -16.08 5.71 -5.58
N PRO A 247 -15.78 4.56 -6.19
CA PRO A 247 -16.68 3.40 -6.18
C PRO A 247 -16.72 2.77 -4.80
N GLN A 248 -17.90 2.79 -4.18
CA GLN A 248 -18.11 2.27 -2.83
C GLN A 248 -19.25 1.26 -2.85
N ASP A 249 -19.07 0.10 -2.20
CA ASP A 249 -20.13 -0.91 -2.09
C ASP A 249 -21.42 -0.26 -1.54
N ALA A 250 -22.54 -0.45 -2.24
CA ALA A 250 -23.78 0.26 -1.93
C ALA A 250 -24.41 -0.16 -0.59
N ASN A 251 -24.05 -1.31 -0.02
CA ASN A 251 -24.45 -1.72 1.32
C ASN A 251 -23.59 -1.02 2.40
N LEU A 252 -22.28 -0.91 2.18
CA LEU A 252 -21.38 -0.11 3.03
C LEU A 252 -21.78 1.38 3.02
N ASN A 253 -21.81 2.00 1.84
CA ASN A 253 -22.15 3.42 1.64
C ASN A 253 -23.44 3.80 2.37
N ARG A 254 -24.53 3.08 2.09
CA ARG A 254 -25.87 3.39 2.62
C ARG A 254 -26.08 2.92 4.06
N GLY A 255 -25.20 2.07 4.58
CA GLY A 255 -25.28 1.40 5.87
C GLY A 255 -24.23 1.92 6.87
N ALA A 256 -23.12 1.21 7.00
CA ALA A 256 -22.09 1.48 8.01
C ALA A 256 -21.38 2.82 7.79
N TYR A 257 -21.02 3.17 6.55
CA TYR A 257 -20.33 4.43 6.25
C TYR A 257 -21.21 5.64 6.58
N LYS A 258 -22.45 5.64 6.09
CA LYS A 258 -23.48 6.62 6.48
C LYS A 258 -23.72 6.68 7.99
N SER A 259 -23.56 5.58 8.73
CA SER A 259 -23.73 5.54 10.19
C SER A 259 -22.58 6.24 10.93
N MET A 260 -21.35 6.16 10.39
CA MET A 260 -20.21 6.97 10.83
C MET A 260 -20.43 8.46 10.53
N GLU A 261 -20.80 8.81 9.29
CA GLU A 261 -21.13 10.20 8.94
C GLU A 261 -22.29 10.78 9.77
N ASN A 262 -23.23 9.94 10.22
CA ASN A 262 -24.32 10.35 11.10
C ASN A 262 -23.81 10.66 12.51
N GLU A 263 -22.76 9.98 12.99
CA GLU A 263 -22.12 10.28 14.27
C GLU A 263 -21.41 11.64 14.20
N TRP A 264 -20.58 11.88 13.17
CA TRP A 264 -19.94 13.20 12.95
C TRP A 264 -20.97 14.33 12.84
N ALA A 265 -22.09 14.06 12.17
CA ALA A 265 -23.19 15.00 12.07
C ALA A 265 -23.92 15.21 13.41
N ASP A 266 -23.97 14.22 14.31
CA ASP A 266 -24.59 14.36 15.64
C ASP A 266 -23.64 15.05 16.64
N TRP A 267 -22.33 14.76 16.61
CA TRP A 267 -21.30 15.51 17.38
C TRP A 267 -21.33 17.01 17.06
N THR A 268 -21.36 17.39 15.78
CA THR A 268 -21.46 18.81 15.36
C THR A 268 -22.76 19.48 15.81
N LYS A 269 -23.88 18.73 15.92
CA LYS A 269 -25.14 19.25 16.49
C LYS A 269 -25.10 19.47 18.00
N GLU A 270 -24.31 18.69 18.74
CA GLU A 270 -24.08 18.89 20.20
C GLU A 270 -23.01 19.97 20.49
N GLY A 271 -22.54 20.67 19.47
CA GLY A 271 -21.63 21.82 19.58
C GLY A 271 -20.14 21.47 19.55
N TYR A 272 -19.78 20.21 19.28
CA TYR A 272 -18.38 19.79 19.14
C TYR A 272 -17.82 20.05 17.74
N GLU A 273 -16.50 20.13 17.62
CA GLU A 273 -15.76 20.12 16.37
C GLU A 273 -15.20 18.71 16.11
N VAL A 274 -15.35 18.18 14.89
CA VAL A 274 -14.81 16.88 14.49
C VAL A 274 -13.67 17.11 13.50
N ARG A 275 -12.45 16.75 13.88
CA ARG A 275 -11.28 16.74 13.00
C ARG A 275 -11.06 15.32 12.52
N LEU A 276 -11.01 15.10 11.22
CA LEU A 276 -10.97 13.77 10.62
C LEU A 276 -9.97 13.68 9.47
N LYS A 277 -9.52 12.46 9.21
CA LYS A 277 -8.71 12.05 8.07
C LYS A 277 -9.31 10.76 7.53
N VAL A 278 -9.67 10.75 6.25
CA VAL A 278 -10.11 9.53 5.55
C VAL A 278 -9.18 9.25 4.40
N GLU A 279 -8.62 8.05 4.34
CA GLU A 279 -7.73 7.60 3.28
C GLU A 279 -8.35 6.44 2.50
N LEU A 280 -8.07 6.40 1.19
CA LEU A 280 -8.47 5.34 0.29
C LEU A 280 -7.25 4.51 -0.07
N ASP A 281 -7.35 3.21 0.13
CA ASP A 281 -6.26 2.25 -0.05
C ASP A 281 -6.69 1.15 -1.05
N PRO A 282 -5.89 0.84 -2.09
CA PRO A 282 -4.62 1.48 -2.44
C PRO A 282 -4.76 2.96 -2.86
N PRO A 283 -3.81 3.84 -2.49
CA PRO A 283 -3.81 5.25 -2.87
C PRO A 283 -3.99 5.49 -4.38
N GLY A 284 -5.07 6.20 -4.75
CA GLY A 284 -5.38 6.51 -6.14
C GLY A 284 -5.93 5.35 -6.97
N ALA A 285 -6.35 4.24 -6.35
CA ALA A 285 -7.02 3.15 -7.07
C ALA A 285 -8.34 3.62 -7.73
N GLU A 286 -8.66 3.08 -8.92
CA GLU A 286 -9.92 3.39 -9.61
C GLU A 286 -11.16 2.92 -8.83
N ARG A 287 -10.99 1.80 -8.10
CA ARG A 287 -11.81 1.37 -6.98
C ARG A 287 -10.85 0.98 -5.84
N PRO A 288 -10.84 1.66 -4.69
CA PRO A 288 -10.07 1.22 -3.53
C PRO A 288 -10.68 -0.03 -2.90
N ASP A 289 -9.83 -0.84 -2.25
CA ASP A 289 -10.24 -1.99 -1.47
C ASP A 289 -10.58 -1.60 -0.03
N ASN A 290 -9.86 -0.66 0.58
CA ASN A 290 -10.05 -0.23 1.97
C ASN A 290 -10.33 1.28 2.09
N ILE A 291 -11.07 1.66 3.13
CA ILE A 291 -11.38 3.05 3.50
C ILE A 291 -11.04 3.19 4.99
N ILE A 292 -9.97 3.91 5.30
CA ILE A 292 -9.46 4.10 6.66
C ILE A 292 -9.93 5.47 7.16
N ALA A 293 -10.56 5.54 8.34
CA ALA A 293 -11.25 6.74 8.84
C ALA A 293 -10.89 7.08 10.30
N GLU A 294 -9.85 7.89 10.47
CA GLU A 294 -9.42 8.46 11.74
C GLU A 294 -10.23 9.73 12.06
N TYR A 295 -10.73 9.89 13.28
CA TYR A 295 -11.28 11.17 13.74
C TYR A 295 -11.17 11.42 15.25
N GLN A 296 -11.04 12.70 15.58
CA GLN A 296 -10.96 13.25 16.93
C GLN A 296 -12.04 14.32 17.11
N VAL A 297 -12.67 14.35 18.28
CA VAL A 297 -13.76 15.27 18.62
C VAL A 297 -13.30 16.20 19.72
N PHE A 298 -13.49 17.50 19.51
CA PHE A 298 -13.07 18.58 20.40
C PHE A 298 -14.29 19.36 20.88
N ASP A 299 -14.33 19.66 22.18
CA ASP A 299 -15.28 20.61 22.74
C ASP A 299 -14.88 22.05 22.33
N LYS A 300 -15.78 22.79 21.67
CA LYS A 300 -15.47 24.11 21.10
C LYS A 300 -15.31 25.22 22.15
N GLU A 301 -15.82 25.03 23.37
CA GLU A 301 -15.76 26.03 24.44
C GLU A 301 -14.43 25.94 25.21
N SER A 302 -13.94 24.72 25.45
CA SER A 302 -12.72 24.43 26.20
C SER A 302 -11.50 24.10 25.33
N GLY A 303 -11.69 23.75 24.05
CA GLY A 303 -10.64 23.29 23.14
C GLY A 303 -10.09 21.88 23.44
N LYS A 304 -10.70 21.17 24.41
CA LYS A 304 -10.27 19.85 24.89
C LYS A 304 -10.73 18.76 23.91
N MET A 305 -9.85 17.80 23.60
CA MET A 305 -10.25 16.56 22.94
C MET A 305 -11.08 15.72 23.92
N VAL A 306 -12.25 15.26 23.50
CA VAL A 306 -13.19 14.51 24.34
C VAL A 306 -13.39 13.07 23.87
N PHE A 307 -13.17 12.78 22.59
CA PHE A 307 -13.36 11.47 21.98
C PHE A 307 -12.44 11.30 20.77
N GLU A 308 -11.99 10.07 20.52
CA GLU A 308 -11.25 9.69 19.32
C GLU A 308 -11.67 8.29 18.83
N ARG A 309 -11.54 8.03 17.53
CA ARG A 309 -11.74 6.71 16.92
C ARG A 309 -10.95 6.59 15.62
N ASP A 310 -10.41 5.40 15.40
CA ASP A 310 -9.99 4.88 14.10
C ASP A 310 -10.94 3.75 13.66
N HIS A 311 -11.13 3.58 12.36
CA HIS A 311 -11.97 2.53 11.77
C HIS A 311 -11.66 2.29 10.29
N GLU A 312 -11.41 1.03 9.91
CA GLU A 312 -11.18 0.59 8.53
C GLU A 312 -12.41 -0.17 7.99
N PHE A 313 -12.81 0.10 6.74
CA PHE A 313 -13.83 -0.65 6.01
C PHE A 313 -13.25 -1.30 4.74
N ASN A 314 -13.46 -2.60 4.53
CA ASN A 314 -12.90 -3.39 3.42
C ASN A 314 -13.66 -3.20 2.08
N ASN A 315 -14.26 -2.01 1.86
CA ASN A 315 -15.09 -1.63 0.70
C ASN A 315 -16.02 -2.73 0.11
N ARG A 316 -16.67 -3.49 1.01
CA ARG A 316 -17.50 -4.66 0.72
C ARG A 316 -18.82 -4.62 1.49
N LYS A 317 -19.81 -5.40 1.06
CA LYS A 317 -21.07 -5.62 1.78
C LYS A 317 -20.85 -6.29 3.14
N GLY A 318 -21.73 -6.02 4.09
CA GLY A 318 -21.76 -6.66 5.41
C GLY A 318 -21.00 -5.94 6.52
N GLU A 319 -20.30 -4.85 6.20
CA GLU A 319 -19.62 -3.99 7.16
C GLU A 319 -20.57 -3.38 8.20
N ALA A 320 -20.06 -3.12 9.41
CA ALA A 320 -20.86 -2.68 10.54
C ALA A 320 -20.14 -1.63 11.42
N PHE A 321 -20.76 -0.45 11.56
CA PHE A 321 -20.26 0.64 12.39
C PHE A 321 -21.17 0.90 13.60
N LYS A 322 -20.67 0.69 14.82
CA LYS A 322 -21.40 0.99 16.06
C LYS A 322 -21.13 2.44 16.49
N ARG A 323 -22.01 3.35 16.07
CA ARG A 323 -21.93 4.76 16.48
C ARG A 323 -22.15 4.99 17.98
N VAL A 324 -21.60 6.09 18.49
CA VAL A 324 -22.03 6.73 19.75
C VAL A 324 -23.45 7.24 19.57
N ASP A 325 -24.32 7.01 20.56
CA ASP A 325 -25.68 7.52 20.54
C ASP A 325 -25.69 8.99 20.98
N ARG A 326 -26.39 9.85 20.23
CA ARG A 326 -26.41 11.31 20.46
C ARG A 326 -26.78 11.72 21.90
N LYS A 327 -27.62 10.92 22.57
CA LYS A 327 -28.00 11.12 23.98
C LYS A 327 -26.82 11.02 24.96
N ASP A 328 -25.80 10.23 24.64
CA ASP A 328 -24.64 9.97 25.50
C ASP A 328 -23.47 10.90 25.17
N MET A 329 -23.53 11.64 24.05
CA MET A 329 -22.49 12.59 23.64
C MET A 329 -22.27 13.70 24.67
N GLN A 330 -23.30 14.08 25.43
CA GLN A 330 -23.18 15.13 26.45
C GLN A 330 -22.35 14.71 27.66
N ASP A 331 -22.24 13.41 27.95
CA ASP A 331 -21.39 12.87 29.03
C ASP A 331 -19.88 13.08 28.77
N TYR A 332 -19.52 13.50 27.54
CA TYR A 332 -18.15 13.81 27.13
C TYR A 332 -17.77 15.29 27.36
N ARG A 333 -18.71 16.18 27.76
CA ARG A 333 -18.39 17.53 28.31
C ARG A 333 -17.88 17.40 29.75
N GLY A 334 -16.62 16.96 29.90
CA GLY A 334 -15.96 16.73 31.21
C GLY A 334 -14.90 17.75 31.58
#